data_AF-A0A151EAV1-F1
#
_entry.id   AF-A0A151EAV1-F1
#
_cell.length_a   1.000
_cell.length_b   1.000
_cell.length_c   1.000
_cell.angle_alpha   90.00
_cell.angle_beta   90.00
_cell.angle_gamma   90.00
#
_symmetry.space_group_name_H-M   'P 1'
#
loop_
_entity.id
_entity.type
_entity.pdbx_description
1 polymer ?
#
loop_
_entity_poly.entity_id
_entity_poly.type
_entity_poly.pdbx_seq_one_letter_code
_entity_poly.pdbx_strand_id
1 'polypeptide(L)'
;MRKKLHAKGWSKEEIDRAEKIMKKAEKNKHPDLIRVENSLFWFTLAIGILGTILLSLLLVPILIINNNAWSYILTAVFGFLLGILIVIIIKDMHWLEHHHHLSITILIPVIALLNFLIVVNRVNLFNLQLGLSNFHNPAVIGMIYLVCFVIPYIIFLYSKR
;
A
#
# COMPACT_ATOMS: atom_id res chain seq x y z
N MET A 1 -3.86 0.37 -24.51
CA MET A 1 -2.89 0.24 -25.63
C MET A 1 -3.54 0.46 -27.00
N ARG A 2 -4.55 -0.34 -27.39
CA ARG A 2 -5.24 -0.22 -28.70
C ARG A 2 -5.64 1.20 -29.10
N LYS A 3 -6.33 1.95 -28.22
CA LYS A 3 -6.73 3.36 -28.47
C LYS A 3 -5.54 4.27 -28.81
N LYS A 4 -4.40 4.08 -28.12
CA LYS A 4 -3.17 4.87 -28.36
C LYS A 4 -2.50 4.50 -29.69
N LEU A 5 -2.53 3.23 -30.09
CA LEU A 5 -1.95 2.77 -31.37
C LEU A 5 -2.81 3.20 -32.56
N HIS A 6 -4.13 3.11 -32.41
CA HIS A 6 -5.06 3.60 -33.43
C HIS A 6 -4.94 5.12 -33.63
N ALA A 7 -4.76 5.89 -32.56
CA ALA A 7 -4.51 7.33 -32.66
C ALA A 7 -3.17 7.68 -33.35
N LYS A 8 -2.24 6.72 -33.45
CA LYS A 8 -0.97 6.84 -34.18
C LYS A 8 -1.05 6.34 -35.63
N GLY A 9 -2.25 6.00 -36.12
CA GLY A 9 -2.46 5.58 -37.51
C GLY A 9 -2.21 4.09 -37.78
N TRP A 10 -2.05 3.25 -36.76
CA TRP A 10 -1.85 1.81 -36.94
C TRP A 10 -3.15 1.14 -37.39
N SER A 11 -3.06 0.19 -38.32
CA SER A 11 -4.21 -0.61 -38.75
C SER A 11 -4.66 -1.56 -37.64
N LYS A 12 -5.93 -1.98 -37.66
CA LYS A 12 -6.44 -2.96 -36.68
C LYS A 12 -5.68 -4.29 -36.74
N GLU A 13 -5.30 -4.72 -37.95
CA GLU A 13 -4.56 -5.97 -38.14
C GLU A 13 -3.14 -5.89 -37.56
N GLU A 14 -2.47 -4.74 -37.71
CA GLU A 14 -1.15 -4.50 -37.12
C GLU A 14 -1.21 -4.53 -35.59
N ILE A 15 -2.23 -3.89 -35.01
CA ILE A 15 -2.48 -3.89 -33.57
C ILE A 15 -2.72 -5.31 -33.07
N ASP A 16 -3.58 -6.07 -33.76
CA ASP A 16 -3.91 -7.46 -33.37
C ASP A 16 -2.69 -8.39 -33.52
N ARG A 17 -1.88 -8.20 -34.57
CA ARG A 17 -0.64 -8.95 -34.77
C ARG A 17 0.38 -8.62 -33.68
N ALA A 18 0.57 -7.35 -33.35
CA ALA A 18 1.46 -6.93 -32.27
C ALA A 18 1.01 -7.51 -30.91
N GLU A 19 -0.29 -7.46 -30.61
CA GLU A 19 -0.85 -8.03 -29.38
C GLU A 19 -0.62 -9.55 -29.31
N LYS A 20 -0.78 -10.28 -30.42
CA LYS A 20 -0.47 -11.71 -30.51
C LYS A 20 1.01 -12.01 -30.27
N ILE A 21 1.92 -11.21 -30.85
CA ILE A 21 3.37 -11.37 -30.65
C ILE A 21 3.73 -11.15 -29.18
N MET A 22 3.18 -10.09 -28.56
CA MET A 22 3.41 -9.82 -27.14
C MET A 22 2.90 -10.94 -26.24
N LYS A 23 1.67 -11.42 -26.45
CA LYS A 23 1.11 -12.55 -25.69
C LYS A 23 1.93 -13.83 -25.86
N LYS A 24 2.44 -14.09 -27.07
CA LYS A 24 3.31 -15.24 -27.34
C LYS A 24 4.67 -15.10 -26.66
N ALA A 25 5.26 -13.91 -26.66
CA ALA A 25 6.51 -13.62 -25.97
C ALA A 25 6.36 -13.74 -24.44
N GLU A 26 5.25 -13.27 -23.88
CA GLU A 26 4.92 -13.39 -22.47
C GLU A 26 4.76 -14.85 -22.04
N LYS A 27 4.05 -15.66 -22.84
CA LYS A 27 3.87 -17.10 -22.58
C LYS A 27 5.17 -17.91 -22.70
N ASN A 28 6.11 -17.45 -23.52
CA ASN A 28 7.39 -18.11 -23.77
C ASN A 28 8.55 -17.48 -22.96
N LYS A 29 8.26 -16.70 -21.91
CA LYS A 29 9.31 -16.19 -21.01
C LYS A 29 10.12 -17.35 -20.43
N HIS A 30 11.43 -17.17 -20.32
CA HIS A 30 12.32 -18.14 -19.69
C HIS A 30 11.91 -18.33 -18.21
N PRO A 31 11.86 -19.56 -17.68
CA PRO A 31 11.40 -19.84 -16.32
C PRO A 31 12.18 -19.06 -15.25
N ASP A 32 13.47 -18.81 -15.45
CA ASP A 32 14.27 -18.02 -14.51
C ASP A 32 13.89 -16.53 -14.51
N LEU A 33 13.46 -15.97 -15.65
CA LEU A 33 12.99 -14.59 -15.70
C LEU A 33 11.71 -14.43 -14.87
N ILE A 34 10.80 -15.41 -14.94
CA ILE A 34 9.57 -15.43 -14.14
C ILE A 34 9.88 -15.50 -12.65
N ARG A 35 10.87 -16.31 -12.24
CA ARG A 35 11.31 -16.39 -10.84
C ARG A 35 11.89 -15.07 -10.35
N VAL A 36 12.68 -14.40 -11.17
CA VAL A 36 13.29 -13.11 -10.83
C VAL A 36 12.21 -12.03 -10.70
N GLU A 37 11.26 -11.96 -11.64
CA GLU A 37 10.12 -11.03 -11.58
C GLU A 37 9.28 -11.25 -10.30
N ASN A 38 8.93 -12.49 -9.98
CA ASN A 38 8.20 -12.82 -8.75
C ASN A 38 9.02 -12.47 -7.49
N SER A 39 10.33 -12.75 -7.48
CA SER A 39 11.18 -12.45 -6.32
C SER A 39 11.31 -10.94 -6.09
N LEU A 40 11.52 -10.17 -7.16
CA LEU A 40 11.52 -8.71 -7.13
C LEU A 40 10.18 -8.18 -6.60
N PHE A 41 9.07 -8.74 -7.06
CA PHE A 41 7.75 -8.38 -6.56
C PHE A 41 7.67 -8.57 -5.03
N TRP A 42 7.90 -9.78 -4.51
CA TRP A 42 7.79 -10.01 -3.06
C TRP A 42 8.79 -9.18 -2.25
N PHE A 43 9.98 -8.94 -2.79
CA PHE A 43 11.00 -8.12 -2.14
C PHE A 43 10.61 -6.64 -2.07
N THR A 44 10.13 -6.04 -3.16
CA THR A 44 9.65 -4.66 -3.18
C THR A 44 8.46 -4.50 -2.24
N LEU A 45 7.56 -5.48 -2.19
CA LEU A 45 6.42 -5.48 -1.28
C LEU A 45 6.87 -5.52 0.18
N ALA A 46 7.80 -6.42 0.51
CA ALA A 46 8.36 -6.55 1.85
C ALA A 46 9.06 -5.25 2.29
N ILE A 47 9.85 -4.63 1.42
CA ILE A 47 10.48 -3.33 1.68
C ILE A 47 9.42 -2.26 1.91
N GLY A 48 8.38 -2.21 1.09
CA GLY A 48 7.28 -1.27 1.25
C GLY A 48 6.58 -1.40 2.59
N ILE A 49 6.27 -2.62 2.99
CA ILE A 49 5.67 -2.95 4.29
C ILE A 49 6.58 -2.50 5.43
N LEU A 50 7.85 -2.90 5.40
CA LEU A 50 8.84 -2.51 6.40
C LEU A 50 8.98 -0.98 6.49
N GLY A 51 9.01 -0.30 5.34
CA GLY A 51 9.02 1.16 5.28
C GLY A 51 7.81 1.78 5.97
N THR A 52 6.60 1.25 5.75
CA THR A 52 5.40 1.75 6.44
C THR A 52 5.43 1.50 7.94
N ILE A 53 5.94 0.35 8.39
CA ILE A 53 6.09 0.05 9.82
C ILE A 53 7.06 1.04 10.45
N LEU A 54 8.25 1.23 9.86
CA LEU A 54 9.25 2.18 10.36
C LEU A 54 8.72 3.61 10.41
N LEU A 55 8.02 4.06 9.35
CA LEU A 55 7.40 5.38 9.33
C LEU A 55 6.27 5.52 10.36
N SER A 56 5.49 4.46 10.59
CA SER A 56 4.43 4.48 11.61
C SER A 56 5.00 4.63 13.03
N LEU A 57 6.21 4.13 13.28
CA LEU A 57 6.88 4.32 14.58
C LEU A 57 7.25 5.78 14.83
N LEU A 58 7.45 6.61 13.79
CA LEU A 58 7.67 8.05 13.94
C LEU A 58 6.43 8.77 14.48
N LEU A 59 5.24 8.18 14.33
CA LEU A 59 4.01 8.72 14.88
C LEU A 59 3.96 8.57 16.41
N VAL A 60 4.59 7.55 16.98
CA VAL A 60 4.57 7.27 18.43
C VAL A 60 5.01 8.47 19.29
N PRO A 61 6.20 9.07 19.11
CA PRO A 61 6.61 10.22 19.92
C PRO A 61 5.68 11.42 19.73
N ILE A 62 5.15 11.63 18.53
CA ILE A 62 4.22 12.73 18.23
C ILE A 62 2.92 12.56 19.03
N LEU A 63 2.39 11.34 19.12
CA LEU A 63 1.17 11.03 19.88
C LEU A 63 1.37 11.14 21.40
N ILE A 64 2.56 10.82 21.89
CA ILE A 64 2.88 10.94 23.33
C ILE A 64 2.94 12.41 23.74
N ILE A 65 3.56 13.27 22.91
CA ILE A 65 3.74 14.69 23.22
C ILE A 65 2.40 15.45 23.14
N ASN A 66 1.47 15.00 22.31
CA ASN A 66 0.23 15.72 22.03
C ASN A 66 -1.00 15.00 22.60
N ASN A 67 -1.61 15.55 23.66
CA ASN A 67 -2.79 14.96 24.30
C ASN A 67 -4.13 15.50 23.78
N ASN A 68 -4.11 16.42 22.81
CA ASN A 68 -5.30 17.15 22.40
C ASN A 68 -5.95 16.56 21.15
N ALA A 69 -7.07 17.15 20.72
CA ALA A 69 -7.78 16.83 19.48
C ALA A 69 -6.86 16.77 18.23
N TRP A 70 -5.75 17.50 18.28
CA TRP A 70 -4.70 17.51 17.25
C TRP A 70 -4.06 16.13 17.01
N SER A 71 -3.98 15.26 18.03
CA SER A 71 -3.46 13.90 17.89
C SER A 71 -4.28 13.06 16.91
N TYR A 72 -5.61 13.20 16.93
CA TYR A 72 -6.51 12.52 15.98
C TYR A 72 -6.34 13.03 14.56
N ILE A 73 -6.17 14.35 14.38
CA ILE A 73 -5.93 14.96 13.07
C ILE A 73 -4.59 14.47 12.50
N LEU A 74 -3.52 14.49 13.30
CA LEU A 74 -2.22 13.97 12.89
C LEU A 74 -2.28 12.49 12.53
N THR A 75 -2.97 11.69 13.34
CA THR A 75 -3.17 10.26 13.07
C THR A 75 -3.87 10.06 11.73
N ALA A 76 -4.92 10.82 11.46
CA ALA A 76 -5.67 10.74 10.20
C ALA A 76 -4.78 11.11 9.01
N VAL A 77 -4.04 12.22 9.10
CA VAL A 77 -3.12 12.68 8.05
C VAL A 77 -2.02 11.65 7.81
N PHE A 78 -1.38 11.13 8.85
CA PHE A 78 -0.33 10.12 8.74
C PHE A 78 -0.86 8.80 8.16
N GLY A 79 -2.01 8.32 8.65
CA GLY A 79 -2.66 7.13 8.11
C GLY A 79 -2.93 7.28 6.61
N PHE A 80 -3.48 8.43 6.22
CA PHE A 80 -3.75 8.75 4.81
C PHE A 80 -2.47 8.81 3.96
N LEU A 81 -1.41 9.48 4.42
CA LEU A 81 -0.13 9.56 3.71
C LEU A 81 0.52 8.18 3.54
N LEU A 82 0.51 7.34 4.58
CA LEU A 82 1.04 5.97 4.49
C LEU A 82 0.17 5.08 3.58
N GLY A 83 -1.15 5.29 3.59
CA GLY A 83 -2.06 4.66 2.64
C GLY A 83 -1.73 5.02 1.19
N ILE A 84 -1.46 6.31 0.91
CA ILE A 84 -1.00 6.76 -0.41
C ILE A 84 0.32 6.09 -0.78
N LEU A 85 1.28 6.04 0.14
CA LEU A 85 2.59 5.43 -0.10
C LEU A 85 2.44 3.96 -0.53
N ILE A 86 1.61 3.18 0.18
CA ILE A 86 1.31 1.79 -0.21
C ILE A 86 0.62 1.71 -1.56
N VAL A 87 -0.33 2.60 -1.85
CA VAL A 87 -0.98 2.63 -3.17
C VAL A 87 0.02 2.90 -4.28
N ILE A 88 0.98 3.81 -4.09
CA ILE A 88 2.03 4.09 -5.07
C ILE A 88 2.89 2.84 -5.29
N ILE A 89 3.36 2.21 -4.22
CA ILE A 89 4.16 0.98 -4.30
C ILE A 89 3.42 -0.10 -5.08
N ILE A 90 2.14 -0.32 -4.76
CA ILE A 90 1.31 -1.32 -5.42
C ILE A 90 1.05 -0.96 -6.88
N LYS A 91 0.80 0.32 -7.18
CA LYS A 91 0.53 0.79 -8.54
C LYS A 91 1.74 0.58 -9.44
N ASP A 92 2.95 0.85 -8.94
CA ASP A 92 4.18 0.63 -9.69
C ASP A 92 4.45 -0.87 -9.89
N MET A 93 4.14 -1.69 -8.89
CA MET A 93 4.24 -3.14 -8.96
C MET A 93 3.16 -3.80 -9.82
N HIS A 94 2.06 -3.11 -10.10
CA HIS A 94 0.95 -3.65 -10.89
C HIS A 94 1.36 -4.06 -12.30
N TRP A 95 2.40 -3.43 -12.85
CA TRP A 95 2.96 -3.80 -14.15
C TRP A 95 3.75 -5.13 -14.12
N LEU A 96 4.26 -5.54 -12.95
CA LEU A 96 5.03 -6.77 -12.78
C LEU A 96 4.17 -8.02 -12.65
N GLU A 97 2.88 -7.91 -12.31
CA GLU A 97 2.06 -9.09 -12.03
C GLU A 97 0.66 -9.03 -12.65
N HIS A 98 0.41 -9.93 -13.60
CA HIS A 98 -0.89 -10.12 -14.23
C HIS A 98 -1.85 -11.07 -13.45
N HIS A 99 -1.40 -11.72 -12.36
CA HIS A 99 -2.13 -12.84 -11.74
C HIS A 99 -2.46 -12.72 -10.23
N HIS A 100 -1.77 -11.89 -9.44
CA HIS A 100 -1.93 -11.89 -7.97
C HIS A 100 -2.79 -10.74 -7.39
N HIS A 101 -3.71 -10.17 -8.17
CA HIS A 101 -4.52 -9.02 -7.74
C HIS A 101 -5.33 -9.27 -6.44
N LEU A 102 -5.79 -10.50 -6.21
CA LEU A 102 -6.55 -10.85 -5.00
C LEU A 102 -5.67 -10.83 -3.75
N SER A 103 -4.44 -11.37 -3.84
CA SER A 103 -3.50 -11.42 -2.72
C SER A 103 -3.14 -10.01 -2.24
N ILE A 104 -2.89 -9.09 -3.16
CA ILE A 104 -2.60 -7.68 -2.85
C ILE A 104 -3.79 -7.02 -2.14
N THR A 105 -5.01 -7.31 -2.58
CA THR A 105 -6.23 -6.72 -2.02
C THR A 105 -6.43 -7.09 -0.54
N ILE A 106 -6.11 -8.32 -0.17
CA ILE A 106 -6.21 -8.79 1.22
C ILE A 106 -5.00 -8.32 2.04
N LEU A 107 -3.82 -8.20 1.43
CA LEU A 107 -2.60 -7.86 2.16
C LEU A 107 -2.64 -6.44 2.74
N ILE A 108 -3.21 -5.47 2.03
CA ILE A 108 -3.26 -4.06 2.48
C ILE A 108 -4.00 -3.87 3.81
N PRO A 109 -5.24 -4.35 4.00
CA PRO A 109 -5.91 -4.23 5.30
C PRO A 109 -5.17 -5.00 6.40
N VAL A 110 -4.49 -6.10 6.08
CA VAL A 110 -3.64 -6.81 7.04
C VAL A 110 -2.44 -5.94 7.47
N ILE A 111 -1.76 -5.29 6.53
CA ILE A 111 -0.66 -4.35 6.83
C ILE A 111 -1.15 -3.18 7.67
N ALA A 112 -2.32 -2.61 7.32
CA ALA A 112 -2.94 -1.52 8.07
C ALA A 112 -3.20 -1.93 9.53
N LEU A 113 -3.77 -3.13 9.72
CA LEU A 113 -4.06 -3.69 11.05
C LEU A 113 -2.78 -3.95 11.85
N LEU A 114 -1.74 -4.52 11.24
CA LEU A 114 -0.45 -4.75 11.88
C LEU A 114 0.20 -3.43 12.31
N ASN A 115 0.24 -2.43 11.43
CA ASN A 115 0.76 -1.10 11.75
C ASN A 115 0.02 -0.47 12.94
N PHE A 116 -1.31 -0.55 12.93
CA PHE A 116 -2.13 -0.09 14.04
C PHE A 116 -1.74 -0.77 15.37
N LEU A 117 -1.68 -2.10 15.39
CA LEU A 117 -1.34 -2.85 16.60
C LEU A 117 0.04 -2.48 17.13
N ILE A 118 1.02 -2.28 16.25
CA ILE A 118 2.36 -1.83 16.61
C ILE A 118 2.30 -0.44 17.26
N VAL A 119 1.70 0.54 16.59
CA VAL A 119 1.65 1.93 17.07
C VAL A 119 0.96 2.02 18.43
N VAL A 120 -0.23 1.41 18.57
CA VAL A 120 -1.00 1.47 19.83
C VAL A 120 -0.28 0.79 20.98
N ASN A 121 0.26 -0.41 20.76
CA ASN A 121 0.98 -1.12 21.82
C ASN A 121 2.22 -0.35 22.27
N ARG A 122 2.92 0.31 21.34
CA ARG A 122 4.07 1.14 21.68
C ARG A 122 3.66 2.39 22.46
N VAL A 123 2.63 3.13 22.02
CA VAL A 123 2.14 4.31 22.75
C VAL A 123 1.72 3.94 24.18
N ASN A 124 0.98 2.86 24.36
CA ASN A 124 0.54 2.42 25.70
C ASN A 124 1.71 2.00 26.59
N LEU A 125 2.67 1.26 26.04
CA LEU A 125 3.87 0.85 26.77
C LEU A 125 4.67 2.07 27.25
N PHE A 126 4.85 3.07 26.38
CA PHE A 126 5.55 4.30 26.72
C PHE A 126 4.80 5.13 27.76
N ASN A 127 3.48 5.27 27.63
CA ASN A 127 2.67 5.99 28.63
C ASN A 127 2.77 5.36 30.02
N LEU A 128 2.77 4.03 30.10
CA LEU A 128 2.94 3.30 31.35
C LEU A 128 4.33 3.50 31.95
N GLN A 129 5.38 3.49 31.12
CA GLN A 129 6.76 3.73 31.58
C GLN A 129 7.01 5.16 32.05
N LEU A 130 6.35 6.15 31.44
CA LEU A 130 6.49 7.57 31.77
C LEU A 130 5.54 8.04 32.88
N GLY A 131 4.63 7.18 33.35
CA GLY A 131 3.61 7.55 34.34
C GLY A 131 2.61 8.61 33.83
N LEU A 132 2.44 8.72 32.50
CA LEU A 132 1.56 9.71 31.91
C LEU A 132 0.11 9.22 31.96
N SER A 133 -0.79 10.06 32.49
CA SER A 133 -2.24 9.85 32.47
C SER A 133 -2.91 10.36 31.19
N ASN A 134 -2.12 10.65 30.15
CA ASN A 134 -2.63 10.99 28.81
C ASN A 134 -3.16 9.73 28.12
N PHE A 135 -4.34 9.30 28.54
CA PHE A 135 -5.03 8.16 27.97
C PHE A 135 -5.76 8.58 26.71
N HIS A 136 -5.07 8.46 25.58
CA HIS A 136 -5.78 8.33 24.32
C HIS A 136 -6.49 6.98 24.31
N ASN A 137 -7.75 6.94 23.89
CA ASN A 137 -8.41 5.67 23.67
C ASN A 137 -7.75 4.99 22.46
N PRO A 138 -7.00 3.89 22.65
CA PRO A 138 -6.21 3.32 21.56
C PRO A 138 -7.11 2.75 20.46
N ALA A 139 -8.32 2.32 20.80
CA ALA A 139 -9.30 1.86 19.82
C ALA A 139 -9.73 2.99 18.88
N VAL A 140 -9.89 4.22 19.39
CA VAL A 140 -10.33 5.38 18.60
C VAL A 140 -9.24 5.84 17.64
N ILE A 141 -8.02 6.06 18.15
CA ILE A 141 -6.85 6.41 17.30
C ILE A 141 -6.62 5.34 16.25
N GLY A 142 -6.75 4.07 16.64
CA GLY A 142 -6.63 2.94 15.75
C GLY A 142 -7.62 2.92 14.61
N MET A 143 -8.90 3.13 14.93
CA MET A 143 -9.95 3.14 13.94
C MET A 143 -9.76 4.30 12.95
N ILE A 144 -9.38 5.49 13.44
CA ILE A 144 -9.06 6.64 12.58
C ILE A 144 -7.89 6.32 11.66
N TYR A 145 -6.79 5.79 12.21
CA TYR A 145 -5.62 5.40 11.42
C TYR A 145 -5.98 4.38 10.34
N LEU A 146 -6.68 3.31 10.71
CA LEU A 146 -7.06 2.23 9.81
C LEU A 146 -7.98 2.72 8.69
N VAL A 147 -9.00 3.51 9.01
CA VAL A 147 -9.92 4.09 8.01
C VAL A 147 -9.15 5.00 7.06
N CYS A 148 -8.36 5.95 7.58
CA CYS A 148 -7.58 6.87 6.75
C CYS A 148 -6.54 6.16 5.88
N PHE A 149 -5.92 5.09 6.37
CA PHE A 149 -4.96 4.29 5.62
C PHE A 149 -5.60 3.52 4.47
N VAL A 150 -6.80 2.97 4.68
CA VAL A 150 -7.50 2.16 3.68
C VAL A 150 -8.19 3.02 2.61
N ILE A 151 -8.59 4.25 2.92
CA ILE A 151 -9.29 5.16 1.98
C ILE A 151 -8.55 5.32 0.63
N PRO A 152 -7.25 5.69 0.58
CA PRO A 152 -6.52 5.81 -0.69
C PRO A 152 -6.60 4.55 -1.56
N TYR A 153 -6.57 3.39 -0.92
CA TYR A 153 -6.64 2.11 -1.62
C TYR A 153 -8.03 1.84 -2.19
N ILE A 154 -9.09 2.14 -1.43
CA ILE A 154 -10.47 2.05 -1.92
C ILE A 154 -10.66 2.96 -3.14
N ILE A 155 -10.19 4.21 -3.08
CA ILE A 155 -10.26 5.16 -4.20
C ILE A 155 -9.54 4.60 -5.43
N PHE A 156 -8.33 4.05 -5.24
CA PHE A 156 -7.57 3.41 -6.31
C PHE A 156 -8.32 2.23 -6.93
N LEU A 157 -8.99 1.40 -6.13
CA LEU A 157 -9.78 0.27 -6.61
C LEU A 157 -10.97 0.72 -7.48
N TYR A 158 -11.69 1.77 -7.08
CA TYR A 158 -12.82 2.31 -7.85
C TYR A 158 -12.38 3.04 -9.12
N SER A 159 -11.28 3.78 -9.10
CA SER A 159 -10.77 4.49 -10.29
C SER A 159 -10.39 3.54 -11.44
N LYS A 160 -10.24 2.25 -11.16
CA LYS A 160 -9.79 1.23 -12.10
C LYS A 160 -10.93 0.41 -12.72
N ARG A 161 -12.14 0.49 -12.16
CA ARG A 161 -13.37 -0.02 -12.79
C ARG A 161 -13.87 0.97 -13.84
#